data_AF-T1CHD5-F1
#
_entry.id   AF-T1CHD5-F1
#
_cell.length_a   1.000
_cell.length_b   1.000
_cell.length_c   1.000
_cell.angle_alpha   90.00
_cell.angle_beta   90.00
_cell.angle_gamma   90.00
#
_symmetry.space_group_name_H-M   'P 1'
#
loop_
_entity.id
_entity.type
_entity.pdbx_description
1 polymer ?
#
loop_
_entity_poly.entity_id
_entity_poly.type
_entity_poly.pdbx_seq_one_letter_code
_entity_poly.pdbx_strand_id
1 'polypeptide(L)'
;HIKGRYGNKIADQVLSKFSAQSVAKAFSGIYIPELRIEQFARDSVQRAFENDLEQGFLRDQFLKHFAEAKKRIASFGIEIGVALKSEFVLADCPVVTYDKDAERVGVLFGATWSDANAIFMPVGPKHVIALAKENRRRELSEGAVVSINKLQIRAAFQEIYFRSDSGLGSVIGGGT
;
A
#
# COMPACT_ATOMS: atom_id res chain seq x y z
N HIS A 1 10.75 -32.73 2.82
CA HIS A 1 10.01 -32.37 4.04
C HIS A 1 10.24 -30.95 4.58
N ILE A 2 11.40 -30.30 4.35
CA ILE A 2 11.67 -28.96 4.88
C ILE A 2 10.89 -27.85 4.13
N LYS A 3 10.85 -27.88 2.79
CA LYS A 3 10.19 -26.84 1.95
C LYS A 3 8.69 -26.64 2.26
N GLY A 4 7.90 -27.70 2.27
CA GLY A 4 6.45 -27.61 2.56
C GLY A 4 6.11 -27.18 3.99
N ARG A 5 7.04 -27.31 4.96
CA ARG A 5 6.83 -26.86 6.34
C ARG A 5 7.02 -25.33 6.47
N TYR A 6 7.98 -24.77 5.75
CA TYR A 6 8.21 -23.32 5.70
C TYR A 6 7.17 -22.60 4.84
N GLY A 7 6.77 -23.19 3.70
CA GLY A 7 5.72 -22.63 2.85
C GLY A 7 4.38 -22.47 3.58
N ASN A 8 3.98 -23.48 4.37
CA ASN A 8 2.78 -23.40 5.20
C ASN A 8 2.88 -22.33 6.29
N LYS A 9 4.02 -22.24 6.98
CA LYS A 9 4.24 -21.23 8.03
C LYS A 9 4.16 -19.80 7.47
N ILE A 10 4.68 -19.58 6.27
CA ILE A 10 4.60 -18.27 5.59
C ILE A 10 3.16 -17.99 5.14
N ALA A 11 2.46 -18.99 4.59
CA ALA A 11 1.04 -18.83 4.24
C ALA A 11 0.18 -18.50 5.47
N ASP A 12 0.42 -19.12 6.62
CA ASP A 12 -0.24 -18.80 7.89
C ASP A 12 0.05 -17.36 8.35
N GLN A 13 1.29 -16.91 8.23
CA GLN A 13 1.67 -15.54 8.59
C GLN A 13 1.04 -14.50 7.67
N VAL A 14 0.92 -14.81 6.38
CA VAL A 14 0.28 -13.93 5.39
C VAL A 14 -1.24 -13.91 5.62
N LEU A 15 -1.88 -15.07 5.80
CA LEU A 15 -3.33 -15.17 5.99
C LEU A 15 -3.81 -14.72 7.37
N SER A 16 -2.95 -14.71 8.39
CA SER A 16 -3.28 -14.09 9.69
C SER A 16 -3.29 -12.56 9.63
N LYS A 17 -2.71 -11.97 8.59
CA LYS A 17 -2.59 -10.51 8.41
C LYS A 17 -3.46 -9.98 7.28
N PHE A 18 -3.79 -10.80 6.29
CA PHE A 18 -4.52 -10.41 5.10
C PHE A 18 -5.66 -11.37 4.83
N SER A 19 -6.80 -10.82 4.39
CA SER A 19 -7.91 -11.67 3.95
C SER A 19 -7.46 -12.55 2.78
N ALA A 20 -8.00 -13.76 2.71
CA ALA A 20 -7.76 -14.64 1.58
C ALA A 20 -8.13 -13.99 0.24
N GLN A 21 -9.13 -13.09 0.23
CA GLN A 21 -9.49 -12.30 -0.94
C GLN A 21 -8.40 -11.32 -1.36
N SER A 22 -7.82 -10.58 -0.42
CA SER A 22 -6.72 -9.65 -0.71
C SER A 22 -5.50 -10.40 -1.23
N VAL A 23 -5.17 -11.55 -0.64
CA VAL A 23 -4.06 -12.41 -1.09
C VAL A 23 -4.35 -12.99 -2.48
N ALA A 24 -5.54 -13.55 -2.69
CA ALA A 24 -5.95 -14.10 -3.98
C ALA A 24 -5.91 -13.04 -5.09
N LYS A 25 -6.39 -11.82 -4.82
CA LYS A 25 -6.33 -10.69 -5.76
C LYS A 25 -4.88 -10.28 -6.05
N ALA A 26 -4.00 -10.30 -5.05
CA ALA A 26 -2.59 -9.98 -5.24
C ALA A 26 -1.86 -10.97 -6.16
N PHE A 27 -2.20 -12.26 -6.10
CA PHE A 27 -1.58 -13.29 -6.93
C PHE A 27 -2.25 -13.51 -8.30
N SER A 28 -3.56 -13.30 -8.40
CA SER A 28 -4.34 -13.59 -9.62
C SER A 28 -4.74 -12.35 -10.41
N GLY A 29 -4.73 -11.17 -9.79
CA GLY A 29 -5.25 -9.93 -10.38
C GLY A 29 -6.78 -9.88 -10.52
N ILE A 30 -7.52 -10.91 -10.11
CA ILE A 30 -8.98 -11.02 -10.24
C ILE A 30 -9.65 -11.38 -8.91
N TYR A 31 -10.94 -11.06 -8.80
CA TYR A 31 -11.76 -11.50 -7.67
C TYR A 31 -12.08 -13.00 -7.82
N ILE A 32 -11.81 -13.80 -6.78
CA ILE A 32 -12.08 -15.24 -6.76
C ILE A 32 -13.31 -15.51 -5.88
N PRO A 33 -14.26 -16.37 -6.29
CA PRO A 33 -15.42 -16.72 -5.46
C PRO A 33 -15.05 -17.38 -4.12
N GLU A 34 -15.84 -17.09 -3.08
CA GLU A 34 -15.56 -17.37 -1.66
C GLU A 34 -15.32 -18.85 -1.32
N LEU A 35 -16.02 -19.78 -2.00
CA LEU A 35 -16.02 -21.21 -1.65
C LEU A 35 -14.65 -21.93 -1.77
N ARG A 36 -13.62 -21.28 -2.33
CA ARG A 36 -12.26 -21.86 -2.43
C ARG A 36 -11.14 -20.89 -2.12
N ILE A 37 -11.46 -19.70 -1.62
CA ILE A 37 -10.50 -18.61 -1.67
C ILE A 37 -9.37 -18.73 -0.65
N GLU A 38 -9.64 -19.26 0.54
CA GLU A 38 -8.61 -19.49 1.55
C GLU A 38 -7.58 -20.52 1.10
N GLN A 39 -8.07 -21.64 0.56
CA GLN A 39 -7.19 -22.68 0.02
C GLN A 39 -6.39 -22.15 -1.18
N PHE A 40 -7.05 -21.44 -2.09
CA PHE A 40 -6.36 -20.83 -3.23
C PHE A 40 -5.27 -19.84 -2.78
N ALA A 41 -5.58 -18.97 -1.83
CA ALA A 41 -4.64 -17.98 -1.30
C ALA A 41 -3.45 -18.66 -0.62
N ARG A 42 -3.71 -19.67 0.22
CA ARG A 42 -2.68 -20.49 0.87
C ARG A 42 -1.78 -21.19 -0.13
N ASP A 43 -2.38 -21.89 -1.10
CA ASP A 43 -1.64 -22.61 -2.15
C ASP A 43 -0.84 -21.67 -3.05
N SER A 44 -1.34 -20.45 -3.26
CA SER A 44 -0.64 -19.43 -4.06
C SER A 44 0.59 -18.91 -3.33
N VAL A 45 0.48 -18.61 -2.03
CA VAL A 45 1.61 -18.17 -1.20
C VAL A 45 2.65 -19.27 -1.09
N GLN A 46 2.22 -20.51 -0.83
CA GLN A 46 3.12 -21.65 -0.71
C GLN A 46 3.87 -21.91 -2.03
N ARG A 47 3.15 -21.99 -3.16
CA ARG A 47 3.77 -22.21 -4.48
C ARG A 47 4.71 -21.08 -4.86
N ALA A 48 4.34 -19.83 -4.58
CA ALA A 48 5.21 -18.69 -4.89
C ALA A 48 6.52 -18.74 -4.09
N PHE A 49 6.46 -19.11 -2.81
CA PHE A 49 7.65 -19.27 -1.97
C PHE A 49 8.53 -20.45 -2.42
N GLU A 50 7.92 -21.60 -2.72
CA GLU A 50 8.65 -22.78 -3.18
C GLU A 50 9.30 -22.54 -4.55
N ASN A 51 8.59 -21.89 -5.48
CA ASN A 51 9.13 -21.51 -6.78
C ASN A 51 10.22 -20.43 -6.69
N ASP A 52 10.16 -19.54 -5.70
CA ASP A 52 11.22 -18.53 -5.51
C ASP A 52 12.52 -19.15 -5.03
N LEU A 53 12.44 -20.08 -4.07
CA LEU A 53 13.60 -20.81 -3.57
C LEU A 53 14.32 -21.62 -4.67
N GLU A 54 13.59 -22.08 -5.69
CA GLU A 54 14.14 -22.91 -6.75
C GLU A 54 14.52 -22.13 -8.01
N GLN A 55 13.76 -21.09 -8.36
CA GLN A 55 13.82 -20.47 -9.69
C GLN A 55 13.82 -18.93 -9.66
N GLY A 56 13.76 -18.29 -8.48
CA GLY A 56 13.64 -16.83 -8.39
C GLY A 56 12.29 -16.32 -8.91
N PHE A 57 11.22 -17.13 -8.83
CA PHE A 57 9.89 -16.76 -9.32
C PHE A 57 9.36 -15.44 -8.72
N LEU A 58 9.57 -15.17 -7.42
CA LEU A 58 9.13 -13.90 -6.86
C LEU A 58 9.95 -12.76 -7.46
N ARG A 59 11.25 -12.92 -7.65
CA ARG A 59 12.08 -11.92 -8.35
C ARG A 59 11.51 -11.62 -9.74
N ASP A 60 11.21 -12.63 -10.54
CA ASP A 60 10.66 -12.43 -11.89
C ASP A 60 9.28 -11.77 -11.87
N GLN A 61 8.42 -12.14 -10.91
CA GLN A 61 7.12 -11.50 -10.71
C GLN A 61 7.28 -10.04 -10.26
N PHE A 62 8.21 -9.75 -9.34
CA PHE A 62 8.53 -8.38 -8.93
C PHE A 62 9.03 -7.55 -10.10
N LEU A 63 9.92 -8.09 -10.94
CA LEU A 63 10.40 -7.40 -12.13
C LEU A 63 9.28 -7.14 -13.14
N LYS A 64 8.39 -8.11 -13.36
CA LYS A 64 7.21 -7.95 -14.22
C LYS A 64 6.25 -6.89 -13.68
N HIS A 65 5.90 -6.96 -12.39
CA HIS A 65 5.04 -5.99 -11.74
C HIS A 65 5.67 -4.59 -11.73
N PHE A 66 6.98 -4.47 -11.54
CA PHE A 66 7.69 -3.21 -11.61
C PHE A 66 7.70 -2.62 -13.03
N ALA A 67 7.89 -3.46 -14.06
CA ALA A 67 7.81 -3.01 -15.45
C ALA A 67 6.39 -2.55 -15.82
N GLU A 68 5.37 -3.28 -15.38
CA GLU A 68 3.96 -2.91 -15.55
C GLU A 68 3.63 -1.61 -14.80
N ALA A 69 4.09 -1.49 -13.56
CA ALA A 69 4.00 -0.28 -12.74
C ALA A 69 4.60 0.93 -13.47
N LYS A 70 5.82 0.79 -14.00
CA LYS A 70 6.49 1.85 -14.77
C LYS A 70 5.68 2.28 -15.98
N LYS A 71 5.16 1.32 -16.76
CA LYS A 71 4.33 1.62 -17.94
C LYS A 71 3.07 2.39 -17.55
N ARG A 72 2.41 1.99 -16.46
CA ARG A 72 1.21 2.66 -15.96
C ARG A 72 1.49 4.06 -15.43
N ILE A 73 2.60 4.26 -14.71
CA ILE A 73 2.97 5.58 -14.20
C ILE A 73 3.39 6.53 -15.32
N ALA A 74 3.93 6.01 -16.44
CA ALA A 74 4.49 6.83 -17.51
C ALA A 74 3.51 7.85 -18.11
N SER A 75 2.19 7.60 -18.03
CA SER A 75 1.16 8.54 -18.49
C SER A 75 0.79 9.62 -17.47
N PHE A 76 1.31 9.55 -16.24
CA PHE A 76 1.03 10.51 -15.18
C PHE A 76 2.18 11.51 -15.02
N GLY A 77 1.83 12.75 -14.70
CA GLY A 77 2.76 13.70 -14.13
C GLY A 77 2.99 13.45 -12.64
N ILE A 78 4.03 14.09 -12.11
CA ILE A 78 4.38 14.06 -10.69
C ILE A 78 3.98 15.38 -10.04
N GLU A 79 3.22 15.31 -8.96
CA GLU A 79 2.96 16.43 -8.07
C GLU A 79 3.86 16.36 -6.83
N ILE A 80 4.53 17.47 -6.51
CA ILE A 80 5.22 17.67 -5.22
C ILE A 80 4.39 18.64 -4.38
N GLY A 81 3.81 18.14 -3.30
CA GLY A 81 3.13 18.94 -2.28
C GLY A 81 4.09 19.35 -1.17
N VAL A 82 4.06 20.63 -0.79
CA VAL A 82 4.88 21.20 0.30
C VAL A 82 3.97 21.67 1.42
N ALA A 83 4.17 21.12 2.63
CA ALA A 83 3.47 21.59 3.82
C ALA A 83 4.20 22.80 4.41
N LEU A 84 3.55 23.96 4.48
CA LEU A 84 4.19 25.18 5.00
C LEU A 84 4.22 25.22 6.53
N LYS A 85 3.08 24.92 7.15
CA LYS A 85 2.87 25.12 8.60
C LYS A 85 2.76 23.81 9.38
N SER A 86 2.14 22.80 8.79
CA SER A 86 1.96 21.46 9.41
C SER A 86 3.03 20.46 8.97
N GLU A 87 2.98 19.24 9.51
CA GLU A 87 3.87 18.14 9.13
C GLU A 87 3.09 16.90 8.69
N PHE A 88 3.72 16.08 7.85
CA PHE A 88 3.21 14.75 7.52
C PHE A 88 3.64 13.72 8.56
N VAL A 89 2.73 12.79 8.86
CA VAL A 89 3.11 11.51 9.48
C VAL A 89 3.74 10.61 8.41
N LEU A 90 4.65 9.74 8.83
CA LEU A 90 5.22 8.70 7.98
C LEU A 90 4.75 7.34 8.51
N ALA A 91 3.89 6.66 7.78
CA ALA A 91 3.48 5.30 8.12
C ALA A 91 4.47 4.26 7.55
N ASP A 92 4.46 3.06 8.12
CA ASP A 92 5.17 1.88 7.62
C ASP A 92 4.72 1.42 6.22
N CYS A 93 3.53 1.85 5.79
CA CYS A 93 3.04 1.79 4.41
C CYS A 93 3.09 3.20 3.79
N PRO A 94 4.24 3.64 3.26
CA PRO A 94 4.44 5.04 2.88
C PRO A 94 3.65 5.45 1.64
N VAL A 95 3.42 4.53 0.70
CA VAL A 95 2.62 4.77 -0.50
C VAL A 95 1.17 4.42 -0.22
N VAL A 96 0.30 5.41 -0.31
CA VAL A 96 -1.14 5.24 -0.08
C VAL A 96 -1.88 5.37 -1.39
N THR A 97 -2.66 4.35 -1.71
CA THR A 97 -3.73 4.37 -2.70
C THR A 97 -5.03 4.77 -2.02
N TYR A 98 -5.81 5.66 -2.63
CA TYR A 98 -7.11 6.07 -2.12
C TYR A 98 -8.16 5.98 -3.22
N ASP A 99 -9.16 5.15 -2.96
CA ASP A 99 -10.39 5.07 -3.72
C ASP A 99 -11.43 5.91 -2.97
N LYS A 100 -11.65 7.11 -3.48
CA LYS A 100 -12.60 8.09 -2.94
C LYS A 100 -14.03 7.59 -3.10
N ASP A 101 -14.35 6.92 -4.20
CA ASP A 101 -15.72 6.55 -4.55
C ASP A 101 -16.24 5.43 -3.63
N ALA A 102 -15.36 4.49 -3.25
CA ALA A 102 -15.68 3.44 -2.28
C ALA A 102 -15.15 3.72 -0.85
N GLU A 103 -14.55 4.88 -0.62
CA GLU A 103 -13.89 5.29 0.63
C GLU A 103 -12.83 4.31 1.17
N ARG A 104 -12.15 3.56 0.29
CA ARG A 104 -11.13 2.56 0.64
C ARG A 104 -9.74 3.18 0.60
N VAL A 105 -8.85 2.75 1.51
CA VAL A 105 -7.49 3.29 1.63
C VAL A 105 -6.50 2.16 1.71
N GLY A 106 -5.47 2.17 0.86
CA GLY A 106 -4.42 1.16 0.82
C GLY A 106 -4.81 -0.09 0.05
N VAL A 107 -3.82 -0.69 -0.62
CA VAL A 107 -3.99 -1.90 -1.44
C VAL A 107 -4.56 -3.06 -0.62
N LEU A 108 -4.14 -3.17 0.63
CA LEU A 108 -4.54 -4.23 1.56
C LEU A 108 -6.03 -4.17 1.93
N PHE A 109 -6.61 -2.98 1.90
CA PHE A 109 -8.02 -2.72 2.21
C PHE A 109 -8.85 -2.49 0.93
N GLY A 110 -8.36 -2.97 -0.21
CA GLY A 110 -9.11 -3.04 -1.46
C GLY A 110 -9.00 -1.82 -2.38
N ALA A 111 -8.30 -0.76 -1.97
CA ALA A 111 -7.97 0.36 -2.86
C ALA A 111 -6.76 0.00 -3.71
N THR A 112 -6.96 -0.79 -4.77
CA THR A 112 -5.86 -1.14 -5.67
C THR A 112 -5.52 0.01 -6.59
N TRP A 113 -4.38 -0.09 -7.28
CA TRP A 113 -3.94 0.95 -8.21
C TRP A 113 -4.97 1.28 -9.29
N SER A 114 -5.61 0.25 -9.86
CA SER A 114 -6.61 0.41 -10.92
C SER A 114 -7.88 1.11 -10.43
N ASP A 115 -8.16 1.02 -9.13
CA ASP A 115 -9.38 1.54 -8.50
C ASP A 115 -9.12 2.89 -7.80
N ALA A 116 -7.85 3.32 -7.68
CA ALA A 116 -7.47 4.48 -6.90
C ALA A 116 -7.70 5.79 -7.66
N ASN A 117 -8.46 6.70 -7.06
CA ASN A 117 -8.56 8.08 -7.55
C ASN A 117 -7.32 8.91 -7.19
N ALA A 118 -6.57 8.52 -6.15
CA ALA A 118 -5.35 9.22 -5.73
C ALA A 118 -4.27 8.24 -5.23
N ILE A 119 -3.01 8.58 -5.52
CA ILE A 119 -1.84 7.84 -5.04
C ILE A 119 -0.79 8.83 -4.61
N PHE A 120 -0.35 8.72 -3.36
CA PHE A 120 0.59 9.66 -2.77
C PHE A 120 1.52 8.98 -1.77
N MET A 121 2.66 9.61 -1.53
CA MET A 121 3.73 9.14 -0.68
C MET A 121 4.36 10.33 0.05
N PRO A 122 4.09 10.51 1.35
CA PRO A 122 4.90 11.38 2.18
C PRO A 122 6.33 10.87 2.19
N VAL A 123 7.28 11.74 1.83
CA VAL A 123 8.72 11.41 1.79
C VAL A 123 9.50 12.08 2.92
N GLY A 124 8.83 12.89 3.72
CA GLY A 124 9.37 13.53 4.89
C GLY A 124 8.34 14.46 5.54
N PRO A 125 8.71 15.16 6.63
CA PRO A 125 7.76 15.96 7.40
C PRO A 125 7.09 17.08 6.60
N LYS A 126 7.71 17.56 5.51
CA LYS A 126 7.22 18.72 4.75
C LYS A 126 6.88 18.41 3.30
N HIS A 127 7.08 17.18 2.83
CA HIS A 127 7.00 16.85 1.42
C HIS A 127 6.18 15.59 1.19
N VAL A 128 5.28 15.67 0.21
CA VAL A 128 4.51 14.53 -0.31
C VAL A 128 4.66 14.51 -1.83
N ILE A 129 4.80 13.32 -2.38
CA ILE A 129 4.80 13.07 -3.82
C ILE A 129 3.47 12.41 -4.18
N ALA A 130 2.83 12.83 -5.27
CA ALA A 130 1.61 12.21 -5.76
C ALA A 130 1.65 12.03 -7.28
N LEU A 131 0.90 11.06 -7.79
CA LEU A 131 0.60 10.98 -9.22
C LEU A 131 -0.48 12.00 -9.57
N ALA A 132 -0.27 12.71 -10.67
CA ALA A 132 -1.16 13.77 -11.15
C ALA A 132 -1.30 13.73 -12.67
N LYS A 133 -2.22 14.53 -13.22
CA LYS A 133 -2.36 14.67 -14.67
C LYS A 133 -1.14 15.37 -15.31
N GLU A 134 -0.48 16.24 -14.56
CA GLU A 134 0.63 17.08 -15.03
C GLU A 134 1.68 17.24 -13.94
N ASN A 135 2.92 17.52 -14.34
CA ASN A 135 4.01 17.81 -13.42
C ASN A 135 3.76 19.16 -12.73
N ARG A 136 3.73 19.19 -11.40
CA ARG A 136 3.58 20.46 -10.68
C ARG A 136 4.15 20.40 -9.27
N ARG A 137 4.44 21.58 -8.75
CA ARG A 137 4.71 21.79 -7.33
C ARG A 137 3.59 22.64 -6.76
N ARG A 138 3.09 22.31 -5.57
CA ARG A 138 2.10 23.14 -4.87
C ARG A 138 2.34 23.21 -3.38
N GLU A 139 1.94 24.33 -2.81
CA GLU A 139 1.82 24.48 -1.38
C GLU A 139 0.50 23.87 -0.90
N LEU A 140 0.55 23.17 0.21
CA LEU A 140 -0.59 22.50 0.80
C LEU A 140 -1.09 23.29 2.01
N SER A 141 -2.40 23.48 2.06
CA SER A 141 -3.06 24.01 3.25
C SER A 141 -2.94 23.00 4.40
N GLU A 142 -3.03 23.51 5.63
CA GLU A 142 -3.01 22.66 6.84
C GLU A 142 -4.12 21.60 6.79
N GLY A 143 -5.32 21.96 6.32
CA GLY A 143 -6.41 21.03 6.14
C GLY A 143 -6.09 19.89 5.17
N ALA A 144 -5.40 20.18 4.06
CA ALA A 144 -4.97 19.15 3.12
C ALA A 144 -3.92 18.20 3.74
N VAL A 145 -2.98 18.74 4.53
CA VAL A 145 -2.00 17.94 5.27
C VAL A 145 -2.70 17.04 6.29
N VAL A 146 -3.69 17.54 7.02
CA VAL A 146 -4.50 16.75 7.97
C VAL A 146 -5.24 15.63 7.26
N SER A 147 -5.87 15.90 6.11
CA SER A 147 -6.55 14.86 5.32
C SER A 147 -5.60 13.77 4.86
N ILE A 148 -4.41 14.13 4.38
CA ILE A 148 -3.36 13.17 3.98
C ILE A 148 -2.90 12.34 5.17
N ASN A 149 -2.67 12.96 6.33
CA ASN A 149 -2.27 12.26 7.55
C ASN A 149 -3.32 11.25 8.01
N LYS A 150 -4.61 11.61 7.96
CA LYS A 150 -5.70 10.67 8.28
C LYS A 150 -5.68 9.44 7.36
N LEU A 151 -5.41 9.63 6.07
CA LEU A 151 -5.29 8.53 5.13
C LEU A 151 -4.05 7.66 5.41
N GLN A 152 -2.91 8.28 5.75
CA GLN A 152 -1.71 7.53 6.20
C GLN A 152 -1.99 6.71 7.45
N ILE A 153 -2.65 7.29 8.46
CA ILE A 153 -3.03 6.58 9.69
C ILE A 153 -3.95 5.40 9.37
N ARG A 154 -4.96 5.59 8.52
CA ARG A 154 -5.88 4.51 8.10
C ARG A 154 -5.20 3.42 7.27
N ALA A 155 -4.16 3.77 6.52
CA ALA A 155 -3.40 2.85 5.69
C ALA A 155 -2.27 2.14 6.43
N ALA A 156 -1.87 2.65 7.60
CA ALA A 156 -0.78 2.13 8.40
C ALA A 156 -1.06 0.68 8.79
N PHE A 157 -0.04 -0.14 8.71
CA PHE A 157 -0.16 -1.55 9.04
C PHE A 157 0.09 -1.79 10.53
N GLN A 158 1.14 -1.18 11.08
CA GLN A 158 1.55 -1.31 12.48
C GLN A 158 2.08 0.01 13.05
N GLU A 159 2.93 0.72 12.30
CA GLU A 159 3.72 1.82 12.85
C GLU A 159 3.46 3.16 12.16
N ILE A 160 3.50 4.23 12.96
CA ILE A 160 3.42 5.61 12.51
C ILE A 160 4.52 6.42 13.18
N TYR A 161 5.32 7.10 12.38
CA TYR A 161 6.43 7.94 12.83
C TYR A 161 6.09 9.41 12.66
N PHE A 162 6.38 10.19 13.69
CA PHE A 162 6.23 11.63 13.73
C PHE A 162 7.22 12.23 14.74
N ARG A 163 7.56 13.51 14.58
CA ARG A 163 8.41 14.21 15.55
C ARG A 163 7.57 14.57 16.78
N SER A 164 8.13 14.42 17.98
CA SER A 164 7.43 14.70 19.25
C SER A 164 6.84 16.11 19.33
N ASP A 165 7.52 17.11 18.75
CA ASP A 165 7.09 18.52 18.80
C ASP A 165 6.38 19.00 17.51
N SER A 166 5.97 18.07 16.64
CA SER A 166 5.30 18.39 15.37
C SER A 166 3.85 18.88 15.53
N GLY A 167 3.28 18.78 16.74
CA GLY A 167 1.86 19.00 16.99
C GLY A 167 0.94 17.89 16.46
N LEU A 168 1.49 16.80 15.92
CA LEU A 168 0.72 15.70 15.33
C LEU A 168 0.09 14.74 16.34
N GLY A 169 0.45 14.83 17.62
CA GLY A 169 -0.11 13.97 18.67
C GLY A 169 -1.65 14.03 18.76
N SER A 170 -2.24 15.19 18.53
CA SER A 170 -3.71 15.36 18.52
C SER A 170 -4.39 14.74 17.30
N VAL A 171 -3.69 14.67 16.16
CA VAL A 171 -4.19 14.06 14.91
C VAL A 171 -4.22 12.54 15.02
N ILE A 172 -3.24 11.96 15.73
CA ILE A 172 -3.11 10.51 15.92
C ILE A 172 -4.08 10.01 17.00
N GLY A 173 -4.20 10.74 18.12
CA GLY A 173 -5.08 10.35 19.23
C GLY A 173 -6.59 10.46 18.96
N GLY A 174 -7.00 11.18 17.92
CA GLY A 174 -8.41 11.31 17.50
C GLY A 174 -8.85 10.31 16.42
N GLY A 175 -7.98 9.36 16.04
CA GLY A 175 -8.22 8.36 14.98
C GLY A 175 -8.48 6.94 15.48
N THR A 176 -8.57 6.74 16.79
CA THR A 176 -9.02 5.47 17.44
C THR A 176 -10.51 5.49 17.71
#